data_AF-A0AAV7K311-F1
#
_entry.id   AF-A0AAV7K311-F1
#
_cell.length_a   1.000
_cell.length_b   1.000
_cell.length_c   1.000
_cell.angle_alpha   90.00
_cell.angle_beta   90.00
_cell.angle_gamma   90.00
#
_symmetry.space_group_name_H-M   'P 1'
#
loop_
_entity.id
_entity.type
_entity.pdbx_description
1 polymer ?
#
loop_
_entity_poly.entity_id
_entity_poly.type
_entity_poly.pdbx_seq_one_letter_code
_entity_poly.pdbx_strand_id
1 'polypeptide(L)'
;MDQISLILRFVNVQYQIEERLLMTSETNDKTEDGFAQKVIKMLEELQLPLTSVRFQCYDTTASMAGAYNGAQAKLSEHLGRTIPYITCMGHKTNLWVEHSCKVSLMINEFFVHCEIYITF
;
A
#
# COMPACT_ATOMS: atom_id res chain seq x y z
N MET A 1 1.25 0.25 16.72
CA MET A 1 0.75 -0.99 16.14
C MET A 1 0.07 -0.62 14.84
N ASP A 2 0.53 -1.18 13.73
CA ASP A 2 0.01 -0.88 12.40
C ASP A 2 -0.72 -2.13 11.88
N GLN A 3 -1.71 -1.92 11.02
CA GLN A 3 -2.49 -3.01 10.42
C GLN A 3 -2.16 -3.13 8.94
N ILE A 4 -1.85 -4.35 8.50
CA ILE A 4 -1.65 -4.71 7.10
C ILE A 4 -2.88 -5.49 6.64
N SER A 5 -3.42 -5.12 5.48
CA SER A 5 -4.48 -5.86 4.81
C SER A 5 -3.93 -6.43 3.51
N LEU A 6 -4.06 -7.74 3.32
CA LEU A 6 -3.66 -8.43 2.10
C LEU A 6 -4.87 -8.59 1.20
N ILE A 7 -4.88 -7.81 0.12
CA ILE A 7 -5.88 -7.87 -0.93
C ILE A 7 -5.24 -8.47 -2.18
N LEU A 8 -5.88 -9.49 -2.74
CA LEU A 8 -5.46 -10.09 -4.01
C LEU A 8 -6.36 -9.61 -5.15
N ARG A 9 -5.73 -9.16 -6.23
CA ARG A 9 -6.39 -8.88 -7.51
C ARG A 9 -5.95 -9.94 -8.53
N PHE A 10 -6.91 -10.66 -9.11
CA PHE A 10 -6.64 -11.75 -10.04
C PHE A 10 -7.73 -11.83 -11.11
N VAL A 11 -7.49 -12.67 -12.13
CA VAL A 11 -8.48 -12.99 -13.17
C VAL A 11 -9.07 -14.36 -12.86
N ASN A 12 -10.39 -14.44 -12.73
CA ASN A 12 -11.09 -15.69 -12.42
C ASN A 12 -11.21 -16.59 -13.67
N VAL A 13 -11.81 -17.77 -13.51
CA VAL A 13 -11.98 -18.74 -14.61
C VAL A 13 -12.97 -18.27 -15.69
N GLN A 14 -13.76 -17.25 -15.40
CA GLN A 14 -14.65 -16.56 -16.34
C GLN A 14 -13.98 -15.35 -17.03
N TYR A 15 -12.66 -15.19 -16.88
CA TYR A 15 -11.88 -14.07 -17.43
C TYR A 15 -12.29 -12.69 -16.87
N GLN A 16 -12.87 -12.65 -15.68
CA GLN A 16 -13.25 -11.42 -15.01
C GLN A 16 -12.22 -11.04 -13.96
N ILE A 17 -11.95 -9.74 -13.85
CA ILE A 17 -11.07 -9.20 -12.80
C ILE A 17 -11.84 -9.23 -11.48
N GLU A 18 -11.25 -9.88 -10.48
CA GLU A 18 -11.74 -9.91 -9.12
C GLU A 18 -10.72 -9.32 -8.15
N GLU A 19 -11.24 -8.73 -7.08
CA GLU A 19 -10.45 -8.25 -5.95
C GLU A 19 -11.05 -8.82 -4.67
N ARG A 20 -10.19 -9.40 -3.81
CA ARG A 20 -10.60 -10.10 -2.58
C ARG A 20 -9.66 -9.74 -1.43
N LEU A 21 -10.22 -9.26 -0.33
CA LEU A 21 -9.52 -9.20 0.95
C LEU A 21 -9.41 -10.63 1.50
N LEU A 22 -8.19 -11.09 1.75
CA LEU A 22 -7.94 -12.45 2.22
C LEU A 22 -7.57 -12.50 3.69
N MET A 23 -6.81 -11.53 4.16
CA MET A 23 -6.31 -11.52 5.52
C MET A 23 -5.98 -10.10 5.98
N THR A 24 -6.19 -9.84 7.25
CA THR A 24 -5.63 -8.68 7.96
C THR A 24 -4.69 -9.17 9.04
N SER A 25 -3.60 -8.45 9.26
CA SER A 25 -2.65 -8.79 10.32
C SER A 25 -2.06 -7.53 10.93
N GLU A 26 -1.78 -7.59 12.23
CA GLU A 26 -1.11 -6.51 12.93
C GLU A 26 0.40 -6.68 12.85
N THR A 27 1.11 -5.56 12.81
CA THR A 27 2.56 -5.51 12.90
C THR A 27 3.00 -4.41 13.87
N ASN A 28 4.03 -4.73 14.65
CA ASN A 28 4.77 -3.75 15.44
C ASN A 28 6.09 -3.36 14.77
N ASP A 29 6.53 -4.15 13.79
CA ASP A 29 7.68 -3.84 12.95
C ASP A 29 7.22 -2.98 11.78
N LYS A 30 7.66 -1.72 11.80
CA LYS A 30 7.34 -0.69 10.81
C LYS A 30 8.46 -0.50 9.79
N THR A 31 9.50 -1.32 9.86
CA THR A 31 10.57 -1.28 8.86
C THR A 31 10.06 -1.84 7.55
N GLU A 32 10.69 -1.42 6.46
CA GLU A 32 10.36 -1.85 5.12
C GLU A 32 10.62 -3.35 4.91
N ASP A 33 11.64 -3.87 5.60
CA ASP A 33 11.96 -5.29 5.65
C ASP A 33 10.91 -6.07 6.44
N GLY A 34 10.54 -5.58 7.63
CA GLY A 34 9.47 -6.15 8.45
C GLY A 34 8.15 -6.24 7.71
N PHE A 35 7.78 -5.20 6.97
CA PHE A 35 6.61 -5.21 6.10
C PHE A 35 6.69 -6.30 5.03
N ALA A 36 7.80 -6.36 4.28
CA ALA A 36 7.98 -7.35 3.22
C ALA A 36 7.93 -8.79 3.74
N GLN A 37 8.63 -9.08 4.84
CA GLN A 37 8.60 -10.38 5.50
C GLN A 37 7.18 -10.73 5.99
N LYS A 38 6.45 -9.75 6.54
CA LYS A 38 5.08 -9.96 7.01
C LYS A 38 4.15 -10.32 5.86
N VAL A 39 4.27 -9.66 4.70
CA VAL A 39 3.50 -10.01 3.50
C VAL A 39 3.82 -11.43 3.02
N ILE A 40 5.10 -11.83 3.02
CA ILE A 40 5.51 -13.19 2.64
C ILE A 40 4.89 -14.22 3.57
N LYS A 41 4.98 -14.02 4.90
CA LYS A 41 4.36 -14.90 5.89
C LYS A 41 2.85 -15.02 5.69
N MET A 42 2.16 -13.90 5.44
CA MET A 42 0.71 -13.92 5.17
C MET A 42 0.37 -14.74 3.91
N LEU A 43 1.18 -14.66 2.85
CA LEU A 43 1.00 -15.48 1.64
C LEU A 43 1.25 -16.96 1.93
N GLU A 44 2.29 -17.29 2.69
CA GLU A 44 2.61 -18.66 3.09
C GLU A 44 1.52 -19.27 3.99
N GLU A 45 0.99 -18.51 4.95
CA GLU A 45 -0.13 -18.91 5.81
C GLU A 45 -1.40 -19.22 5.01
N LEU A 46 -1.65 -18.45 3.95
CA LEU A 46 -2.74 -18.68 2.99
C LEU A 46 -2.43 -19.78 1.96
N GLN A 47 -1.25 -20.40 2.04
CA GLN A 47 -0.75 -21.41 1.09
C GLN A 47 -0.73 -20.90 -0.35
N LEU A 48 -0.52 -19.59 -0.52
CA LEU A 48 -0.43 -18.95 -1.83
C LEU A 48 1.01 -19.00 -2.33
N PRO A 49 1.26 -19.53 -3.54
CA PRO A 49 2.60 -19.65 -4.07
C PRO A 49 3.22 -18.27 -4.35
N LEU A 50 4.36 -17.97 -3.70
CA LEU A 50 5.11 -16.72 -3.87
C LEU A 50 5.54 -16.47 -5.32
N THR A 51 5.70 -17.54 -6.11
CA THR A 51 5.98 -17.48 -7.55
C THR A 51 4.84 -16.86 -8.37
N SER A 52 3.61 -16.83 -7.82
CA SER A 52 2.43 -16.25 -8.46
C SER A 52 2.29 -14.75 -8.24
N VAL A 53 3.09 -14.13 -7.36
CA VAL A 53 3.07 -12.68 -7.16
C VAL A 53 3.55 -11.97 -8.42
N ARG A 54 2.66 -11.29 -9.15
CA ARG A 54 3.03 -10.59 -10.39
C ARG A 54 3.27 -9.10 -10.19
N PHE A 55 2.55 -8.49 -9.27
CA PHE A 55 2.61 -7.06 -8.98
C PHE A 55 2.47 -6.84 -7.48
N GLN A 56 2.97 -5.70 -7.01
CA GLN A 56 2.78 -5.21 -5.66
C GLN A 56 2.17 -3.80 -5.71
N CYS A 57 1.20 -3.50 -4.84
CA CYS A 57 0.47 -2.24 -4.86
C CYS A 57 0.16 -1.73 -3.45
N TYR A 58 0.62 -0.53 -3.13
CA TYR A 58 0.40 0.17 -1.86
C TYR A 58 0.79 1.66 -1.98
N ASP A 59 0.78 2.42 -0.87
CA ASP A 59 0.99 3.87 -0.88
C ASP A 59 2.37 4.29 -1.42
N THR A 60 2.51 5.58 -1.73
CA THR A 60 3.71 6.15 -2.37
C THR A 60 4.69 6.78 -1.39
N THR A 61 4.59 6.47 -0.10
CA THR A 61 5.53 6.98 0.90
C THR A 61 6.94 6.45 0.63
N ALA A 62 7.97 7.14 1.12
CA ALA A 62 9.36 6.74 0.86
C ALA A 62 9.69 5.34 1.42
N SER A 63 9.12 4.97 2.56
CA SER A 63 9.25 3.63 3.16
C SER A 63 8.56 2.55 2.32
N MET A 64 7.55 2.88 1.54
CA MET A 64 6.88 1.90 0.68
C MET A 64 7.47 1.87 -0.74
N ALA A 65 7.56 3.04 -1.38
CA ALA A 65 7.97 3.22 -2.77
C ALA A 65 9.46 3.49 -2.95
N GLY A 66 10.29 3.42 -1.92
CA GLY A 66 11.74 3.58 -2.04
C GLY A 66 12.38 2.54 -2.96
N ALA A 67 13.18 2.97 -3.94
CA ALA A 67 13.78 2.07 -4.93
C ALA A 67 14.89 1.15 -4.37
N TYR A 68 15.49 1.53 -3.23
CA TYR A 68 16.59 0.78 -2.61
C TYR A 68 16.22 0.21 -1.24
N ASN A 69 15.59 1.03 -0.39
CA ASN A 69 15.23 0.67 0.97
C ASN A 69 13.72 0.65 1.21
N GLY A 70 12.90 0.82 0.16
CA GLY A 70 11.45 0.74 0.31
C GLY A 70 10.96 -0.70 0.39
N ALA A 71 9.75 -0.90 0.90
CA ALA A 71 9.06 -2.18 0.93
C ALA A 71 9.05 -2.84 -0.46
N GLN A 72 8.95 -2.03 -1.53
CA GLN A 72 8.96 -2.56 -2.90
C GLN A 72 10.26 -3.24 -3.30
N ALA A 73 11.38 -2.67 -2.85
CA ALA A 73 12.70 -3.21 -3.08
C ALA A 73 12.89 -4.47 -2.23
N LYS A 74 12.51 -4.40 -0.94
CA LYS A 74 12.65 -5.50 0.02
C LYS A 74 11.83 -6.73 -0.38
N LEU A 75 10.58 -6.54 -0.81
CA LEU A 75 9.77 -7.66 -1.29
C LEU A 75 10.38 -8.32 -2.53
N SER A 76 10.91 -7.52 -3.47
CA SER A 76 11.59 -8.05 -4.65
C SER A 76 12.89 -8.80 -4.30
N GLU A 77 13.65 -8.29 -3.33
CA GLU A 77 14.87 -8.91 -2.80
C GLU A 77 14.56 -10.28 -2.19
N HIS A 78 13.59 -10.35 -1.28
CA HIS A 78 13.17 -11.61 -0.64
C HIS A 78 12.61 -12.63 -1.64
N LEU A 79 11.91 -12.17 -2.69
CA LEU A 79 11.38 -13.04 -3.74
C LEU A 79 12.41 -13.40 -4.83
N GLY A 80 13.65 -12.88 -4.74
CA GLY A 80 14.73 -13.15 -5.68
C GLY A 80 14.47 -12.65 -7.11
N ARG A 81 13.50 -11.74 -7.31
CA ARG A 81 13.14 -11.17 -8.62
C ARG A 81 12.44 -9.85 -8.46
N THR A 82 12.61 -8.96 -9.44
CA THR A 82 11.89 -7.68 -9.48
C THR A 82 10.39 -7.91 -9.62
N ILE A 83 9.62 -7.43 -8.65
CA ILE A 83 8.16 -7.37 -8.70
C ILE A 83 7.76 -5.93 -9.02
N PRO A 84 7.14 -5.66 -10.17
CA PRO A 84 6.72 -4.30 -10.51
C PRO A 84 5.77 -3.72 -9.46
N TYR A 85 6.09 -2.51 -9.02
CA TYR A 85 5.30 -1.74 -8.07
C TYR A 85 4.31 -0.83 -8.78
N ILE A 86 3.08 -0.84 -8.28
CA ILE A 86 1.98 0.00 -8.74
C ILE A 86 1.58 0.91 -7.59
N THR A 87 1.55 2.21 -7.84
CA THR A 87 1.15 3.21 -6.85
C THR A 87 -0.35 3.09 -6.54
N CYS A 88 -0.74 3.13 -5.26
CA CYS A 88 -2.14 3.20 -4.87
C CYS A 88 -2.84 4.43 -5.46
N MET A 89 -3.91 4.21 -6.23
CA MET A 89 -4.68 5.30 -6.85
C MET A 89 -5.35 6.19 -5.79
N GLY A 90 -5.90 5.59 -4.72
CA GLY A 90 -6.54 6.35 -3.66
C GLY A 90 -5.59 7.37 -3.01
N HIS A 91 -4.35 6.96 -2.75
CA HIS A 91 -3.34 7.85 -2.19
C HIS A 91 -2.97 8.98 -3.18
N LYS A 92 -2.78 8.65 -4.47
CA LYS A 92 -2.54 9.65 -5.52
C LYS A 92 -3.66 10.68 -5.61
N THR A 93 -4.92 10.23 -5.64
CA THR A 93 -6.07 11.12 -5.68
C THR A 93 -6.12 12.02 -4.46
N ASN A 94 -5.82 11.48 -3.27
CA ASN A 94 -5.82 12.28 -2.05
C ASN A 94 -4.75 13.38 -2.08
N LEU A 95 -3.54 13.05 -2.53
CA LEU A 95 -2.48 14.05 -2.75
C LEU A 95 -2.88 15.11 -3.75
N TRP A 96 -3.52 14.72 -4.87
CA TRP A 96 -3.98 15.68 -5.88
C TRP A 96 -5.00 16.65 -5.31
N VAL A 97 -5.97 16.17 -4.54
CA VAL A 97 -6.96 16.99 -3.86
C VAL A 97 -6.28 17.92 -2.86
N GLU A 98 -5.41 17.40 -2.00
CA GLU A 98 -4.66 18.17 -1.00
C GLU A 98 -3.88 19.32 -1.66
N HIS A 99 -3.09 19.02 -2.70
CA HIS A 99 -2.33 20.03 -3.42
C HIS A 99 -3.24 21.06 -4.11
N SER A 100 -4.36 20.62 -4.69
CA SER A 100 -5.32 21.53 -5.34
C SER A 100 -5.97 22.48 -4.34
N CYS A 101 -6.34 21.98 -3.15
CA CYS A 101 -6.92 22.77 -2.07
C CYS A 101 -5.94 23.84 -1.56
N LYS A 102 -4.65 23.48 -1.41
CA LYS A 102 -3.60 24.41 -0.94
C LYS A 102 -3.33 25.58 -1.88
N VAL A 103 -3.65 25.45 -3.17
CA VAL A 103 -3.47 26.53 -4.15
C VAL A 103 -4.54 27.62 -4.01
N SER A 104 -5.72 27.29 -3.48
CA SER A 104 -6.80 28.26 -3.25
C SER A 104 -6.80 28.73 -1.79
N LEU A 105 -6.51 30.02 -1.57
CA LEU A 105 -6.48 30.60 -0.22
C LEU A 105 -7.80 30.35 0.55
N MET A 106 -8.95 30.58 -0.10
CA MET A 106 -10.26 30.38 0.51
C MET A 106 -10.51 28.92 0.92
N ILE A 107 -10.15 27.97 0.06
CA ILE A 107 -10.33 26.54 0.35
C ILE A 107 -9.34 26.08 1.43
N ASN A 108 -8.10 26.55 1.36
CA ASN A 108 -7.08 26.25 2.34
C ASN A 108 -7.46 26.78 3.73
N GLU A 109 -7.96 28.02 3.84
CA GLU A 109 -8.45 28.59 5.10
C GLU A 109 -9.64 27.81 5.67
N PHE A 110 -10.57 27.37 4.82
CA PHE A 110 -11.67 26.51 5.22
C PHE A 110 -11.16 25.20 5.84
N PHE A 111 -10.23 24.50 5.17
CA PHE A 111 -9.69 23.24 5.68
C PHE A 111 -8.85 23.42 6.94
N VAL A 112 -8.04 24.48 7.05
CA VAL A 112 -7.32 24.82 8.29
C VAL A 112 -8.29 25.04 9.45
N HIS A 113 -9.42 25.71 9.20
CA HIS A 113 -10.44 25.90 10.23
C HIS A 113 -11.11 24.58 10.61
N CYS A 114 -11.43 23.71 9.65
CA CYS A 114 -11.98 22.38 9.91
C CYS A 114 -11.02 21.48 10.71
N GLU A 115 -9.72 21.51 10.42
CA GLU A 115 -8.71 20.72 11.15
C GLU A 115 -8.73 21.02 12.65
N ILE A 116 -8.98 22.27 13.05
CA ILE A 116 -9.11 22.64 14.47
C ILE A 116 -10.20 21.81 15.16
N TYR A 117 -11.30 21.48 14.49
CA TYR A 117 -12.40 20.73 15.09
C TYR A 117 -12.27 19.20 14.98
N ILE A 118 -11.45 18.70 14.05
CA ILE A 118 -11.28 17.27 13.79
C ILE A 118 -10.14 16.65 14.62
N THR A 119 -9.18 17.45 15.07
CA THR A 119 -7.97 16.97 15.77
C THR A 119 -8.14 16.86 17.31
N PHE A 120 -9.37 16.74 17.81
CA PHE A 120 -9.69 16.48 19.24
C PHE A 120 -10.19 15.05 19.47
#